data_AF-A0A7S2P807-F1
#
_entry.id   AF-A0A7S2P807-F1
#
_cell.length_a   1.000
_cell.length_b   1.000
_cell.length_c   1.000
_cell.angle_alpha   90.00
_cell.angle_beta   90.00
_cell.angle_gamma   90.00
#
_symmetry.space_group_name_H-M   'P 1'
#
loop_
_entity.id
_entity.type
_entity.pdbx_description
1 polymer ?
#
loop_
_entity_poly.entity_id
_entity_poly.type
_entity_poly.pdbx_seq_one_letter_code
_entity_poly.pdbx_strand_id
1 'polypeptide(L)'
;SDSGSRSHIKTKTYARVGLMGNPSDGFHGKTLATTVSNFWASAELWESDQLRLLPHPLYDPSSFSGLADLHFIGRREGYYGGTRLLMATCKRFQELCTSSGIALPRKNFTL
;
A
#
# COMPACT_ATOMS: atom_id res chain seq x y z
N SER A 1 -16.30 -21.93 -23.16
CA SER A 1 -16.07 -21.55 -21.76
C SER A 1 -15.02 -20.45 -21.77
N ASP A 2 -15.45 -19.21 -21.55
CA ASP A 2 -14.63 -18.02 -21.79
C ASP A 2 -13.48 -17.93 -20.78
N SER A 3 -12.27 -18.27 -21.24
CA SER A 3 -11.02 -18.09 -20.51
C SER A 3 -10.55 -16.65 -20.70
N GLY A 4 -11.29 -15.70 -20.12
CA GLY A 4 -10.87 -14.31 -20.04
C GLY A 4 -9.67 -14.20 -19.09
N SER A 5 -8.51 -13.84 -19.63
CA SER A 5 -7.34 -13.48 -18.83
C SER A 5 -7.74 -12.39 -17.83
N ARG A 6 -7.80 -12.73 -16.53
CA ARG A 6 -8.01 -11.72 -15.48
C ARG A 6 -6.81 -10.78 -15.53
N SER A 7 -7.05 -9.51 -15.85
CA SER A 7 -6.01 -8.48 -15.78
C SER A 7 -5.44 -8.48 -14.36
N HIS A 8 -4.20 -8.92 -14.23
CA HIS A 8 -3.47 -8.99 -12.98
C HIS A 8 -2.24 -8.11 -13.09
N ILE A 9 -2.19 -7.05 -12.28
CA ILE A 9 -1.10 -6.09 -12.24
C ILE A 9 -0.28 -6.37 -11.00
N LYS A 10 1.02 -6.59 -11.17
CA LYS A 10 1.99 -6.72 -10.08
C LYS A 10 3.05 -5.65 -10.22
N THR A 11 3.18 -4.81 -9.20
CA THR A 11 4.18 -3.73 -9.17
C THR A 11 5.06 -3.86 -7.94
N LYS A 12 6.35 -3.58 -8.08
CA LYS A 12 7.32 -3.52 -6.98
C LYS A 12 7.94 -2.12 -6.91
N THR A 13 8.05 -1.58 -5.71
CA THR A 13 8.79 -0.33 -5.44
C THR A 13 9.86 -0.57 -4.39
N TYR A 14 11.01 0.07 -4.54
CA TYR A 14 12.15 -0.06 -3.63
C TYR A 14 12.13 1.04 -2.57
N ALA A 15 12.57 0.71 -1.35
CA ALA A 15 12.73 1.68 -0.29
C ALA A 15 13.73 2.77 -0.70
N ARG A 16 13.50 3.99 -0.23
CA ARG A 16 14.41 5.12 -0.41
C ARG A 16 14.92 5.56 0.96
N VAL A 17 16.21 5.85 1.04
CA VAL A 17 16.84 6.46 2.21
C VAL A 17 17.30 7.86 1.83
N GLY A 18 16.88 8.85 2.61
CA GLY A 18 17.41 10.21 2.50
C GLY A 18 18.84 10.25 3.03
N LEU A 19 19.79 10.62 2.19
CA LEU A 19 21.19 10.84 2.58
C LEU A 19 21.39 12.26 3.13
N MET A 20 20.66 13.27 2.61
CA MET A 20 20.69 14.65 3.08
C MET A 20 19.47 15.44 2.56
N GLY A 21 18.90 16.34 3.37
CA GLY A 21 17.80 17.22 2.98
C GLY A 21 16.42 16.56 3.01
N ASN A 22 16.07 15.91 4.13
CA ASN A 22 14.71 15.41 4.32
C ASN A 22 13.75 16.61 4.42
N PRO A 23 12.60 16.65 3.72
CA PRO A 23 11.65 17.77 3.81
C PRO A 23 11.15 18.07 5.23
N SER A 24 11.37 17.18 6.20
CA SER A 24 11.12 17.42 7.63
C SER A 24 12.10 18.38 8.31
N ASP A 25 13.28 18.60 7.73
CA ASP A 25 14.37 19.31 8.40
C ASP A 25 14.35 20.83 8.13
N GLY A 26 13.35 21.32 7.40
CA GLY A 26 13.15 22.75 7.14
C GLY A 26 14.19 23.41 6.23
N PHE A 27 15.18 22.65 5.74
CA PHE A 27 16.15 23.13 4.76
C PHE A 27 15.63 22.86 3.36
N HIS A 28 15.34 23.93 2.61
CA HIS A 28 15.00 23.94 1.18
C HIS A 28 16.16 23.46 0.26
N GLY A 29 17.04 22.59 0.76
CA GLY A 29 18.18 22.02 0.05
C GLY A 29 17.77 20.74 -0.68
N LYS A 30 18.17 20.63 -1.94
CA LYS A 30 17.88 19.50 -2.85
C LYS A 30 18.08 18.15 -2.13
N THR A 31 17.01 17.37 -1.99
CA THR A 31 17.05 16.05 -1.34
C THR A 31 17.91 15.08 -2.15
N LEU A 32 18.96 14.53 -1.52
CA LEU A 32 19.69 13.38 -2.05
C LEU A 32 19.10 12.12 -1.44
N ALA A 33 18.42 11.29 -2.23
CA ALA A 33 17.88 10.01 -1.79
C ALA A 33 18.49 8.88 -2.62
N THR A 34 18.96 7.84 -1.96
CA THR A 34 19.40 6.59 -2.60
C THR A 34 18.33 5.53 -2.42
N THR A 35 18.11 4.70 -3.44
CA THR A 35 17.31 3.48 -3.26
C THR A 35 18.14 2.45 -2.52
N VAL A 36 17.51 1.69 -1.62
CA VAL A 36 18.13 0.53 -1.00
C VAL A 36 17.53 -0.70 -1.64
N SER A 37 18.34 -1.46 -2.38
CA SER A 37 17.87 -2.57 -3.22
C SER A 37 17.39 -3.78 -2.43
N ASN A 38 17.78 -3.91 -1.16
CA ASN A 38 17.42 -5.03 -0.28
C ASN A 38 16.09 -4.85 0.46
N PHE A 39 15.43 -3.68 0.36
CA PHE A 39 14.10 -3.45 0.92
C PHE A 39 13.14 -2.96 -0.17
N TRP A 40 12.01 -3.63 -0.32
CA TRP A 40 11.00 -3.31 -1.33
C TRP A 40 9.60 -3.69 -0.84
N ALA A 41 8.59 -3.06 -1.43
CA ALA A 41 7.18 -3.41 -1.26
C ALA A 41 6.60 -3.84 -2.61
N SER A 42 5.76 -4.87 -2.62
CA SER A 42 4.96 -5.24 -3.79
C SER A 42 3.48 -5.05 -3.53
N ALA A 43 2.76 -4.64 -4.58
CA ALA A 43 1.31 -4.62 -4.61
C ALA A 43 0.82 -5.44 -5.82
N GLU A 44 -0.22 -6.23 -5.60
CA GLU A 44 -0.88 -7.05 -6.61
C GLU A 44 -2.33 -6.60 -6.72
N LEU A 45 -2.83 -6.42 -7.94
CA LEU A 45 -4.16 -5.90 -8.21
C LEU A 45 -4.83 -6.72 -9.30
N TRP A 46 -6.02 -7.24 -9.03
CA TRP A 46 -6.81 -7.97 -10.04
C TRP A 46 -8.29 -7.60 -9.99
N GLU A 47 -8.96 -7.71 -11.14
CA GLU A 47 -10.40 -7.48 -11.25
C GLU A 47 -11.17 -8.52 -10.40
N SER A 48 -12.16 -8.04 -9.65
CA SER A 48 -13.00 -8.85 -8.78
C SER A 48 -14.38 -8.23 -8.63
N ASP A 49 -15.37 -8.99 -8.16
CA ASP A 49 -16.75 -8.52 -8.04
C ASP A 49 -16.93 -7.43 -6.97
N GLN A 50 -16.06 -7.44 -5.95
CA GLN A 50 -16.11 -6.54 -4.80
C GLN A 50 -14.75 -5.91 -4.55
N LEU A 51 -14.74 -4.61 -4.21
CA LEU A 51 -13.53 -3.94 -3.77
C LEU A 51 -13.02 -4.58 -2.47
N ARG A 52 -11.83 -5.17 -2.49
CA ARG A 52 -11.23 -5.83 -1.33
C ARG A 52 -9.80 -5.33 -1.13
N LEU A 53 -9.47 -4.99 0.11
CA LEU A 53 -8.09 -4.71 0.54
C LEU A 53 -7.67 -5.86 1.45
N LEU A 54 -6.77 -6.70 0.98
CA LEU A 54 -6.28 -7.85 1.73
C LEU A 54 -5.16 -7.41 2.67
N PRO A 55 -5.29 -7.66 3.98
CA PRO A 55 -4.22 -7.36 4.92
C PRO A 55 -2.99 -8.23 4.63
N HIS A 56 -1.79 -7.66 4.79
CA HIS A 56 -0.58 -8.46 4.72
C HIS A 56 -0.54 -9.48 5.87
N PRO A 57 -0.42 -10.80 5.62
CA PRO A 57 -0.54 -11.81 6.67
C PRO A 57 0.44 -11.65 7.84
N LEU A 58 1.64 -11.12 7.57
CA LEU A 58 2.69 -10.93 8.58
C LEU A 58 2.73 -9.54 9.22
N TYR A 59 2.25 -8.50 8.50
CA TYR A 59 2.42 -7.10 8.91
C TYR A 59 1.09 -6.43 9.27
N ASP A 60 -0.03 -7.00 8.82
CA ASP A 60 -1.39 -6.59 9.14
C ASP A 60 -2.23 -7.77 9.68
N PRO A 61 -1.73 -8.60 10.62
CA PRO A 61 -2.50 -9.74 11.11
C PRO A 61 -3.80 -9.26 11.76
N SER A 62 -4.92 -9.84 11.33
CA SER A 62 -6.26 -9.59 11.89
C SER A 62 -6.70 -10.67 12.89
N SER A 63 -5.89 -11.71 13.04
CA SER A 63 -6.15 -12.87 13.90
C SER A 63 -4.86 -13.26 14.62
N PHE A 64 -4.97 -13.56 15.90
CA PHE A 64 -3.83 -13.84 16.80
C PHE A 64 -4.11 -15.10 17.60
N SER A 65 -3.05 -15.80 18.01
CA SER A 65 -3.18 -16.99 18.85
C SER A 65 -3.64 -16.66 20.28
N GLY A 66 -3.39 -15.44 20.75
CA GLY A 66 -3.82 -14.94 22.05
C GLY A 66 -3.32 -13.52 22.34
N LEU A 67 -3.62 -13.00 23.54
CA LEU A 67 -3.27 -11.63 23.92
C LEU A 67 -1.75 -11.38 23.98
N ALA A 68 -0.96 -12.37 24.39
CA ALA A 68 0.49 -12.27 24.43
C ALA A 68 1.11 -12.09 23.03
N ASP A 69 0.56 -12.80 22.04
CA ASP A 69 0.95 -12.73 20.63
C ASP A 69 0.63 -11.35 20.04
N LEU A 70 -0.59 -10.85 20.30
CA LEU A 70 -0.98 -9.47 19.96
C LEU A 70 -0.06 -8.43 20.62
N HIS A 71 0.28 -8.59 21.91
CA HIS A 71 1.16 -7.65 22.61
C HIS A 71 2.57 -7.64 21.99
N PHE A 72 3.12 -8.81 21.68
CA PHE A 72 4.43 -8.93 21.06
C PHE A 72 4.48 -8.30 19.67
N ILE A 73 3.50 -8.61 18.81
CA ILE A 73 3.41 -8.04 17.46
C ILE A 73 3.17 -6.54 17.52
N GLY A 74 2.22 -6.09 18.36
CA GLY A 74 1.92 -4.67 18.51
C GLY A 74 3.11 -3.84 19.01
N ARG A 75 3.98 -4.43 19.85
CA ARG A 75 5.23 -3.78 20.27
C ARG A 75 6.29 -3.72 19.17
N ARG A 76 6.36 -4.74 18.31
CA ARG A 76 7.39 -4.85 17.27
C ARG A 76 7.05 -4.06 16.01
N GLU A 77 5.80 -4.17 15.55
CA GLU A 77 5.32 -3.63 14.27
C GLU A 77 4.42 -2.39 14.45
N GLY A 78 4.02 -2.09 15.69
CA GLY A 78 2.98 -1.11 15.97
C GLY A 78 1.57 -1.67 15.75
N TYR A 79 0.57 -0.81 15.89
CA TYR A 79 -0.85 -1.18 15.77
C TYR A 79 -1.47 -0.77 14.42
N TYR A 80 -0.71 -0.03 13.61
CA TYR A 80 -1.21 0.58 12.38
C TYR A 80 -0.60 -0.12 11.18
N GLY A 81 -1.38 -1.06 10.65
CA GLY A 81 -1.06 -1.77 9.42
C GLY A 81 -1.13 -0.93 8.14
N GLY A 82 -0.62 -1.50 7.05
CA GLY A 82 -0.63 -0.94 5.70
C GLY A 82 -2.02 -0.70 5.12
N THR A 83 -3.05 -1.40 5.60
CA THR A 83 -4.43 -1.24 5.12
C THR A 83 -4.95 0.20 5.19
N ARG A 84 -4.53 0.98 6.20
CA ARG A 84 -4.90 2.40 6.30
C ARG A 84 -4.30 3.25 5.18
N LEU A 85 -3.05 2.98 4.82
CA LEU A 85 -2.38 3.63 3.69
C LEU A 85 -3.04 3.24 2.37
N LEU A 86 -3.44 1.98 2.20
CA LEU A 86 -4.19 1.53 1.03
C LEU A 86 -5.53 2.25 0.90
N MET A 87 -6.33 2.31 1.99
CA MET A 87 -7.60 3.03 2.00
C MET A 87 -7.44 4.52 1.67
N ALA A 88 -6.45 5.18 2.28
CA ALA A 88 -6.16 6.59 2.01
C ALA A 88 -5.75 6.81 0.54
N THR A 89 -4.96 5.89 -0.02
CA THR A 89 -4.55 5.92 -1.43
C THR A 89 -5.74 5.78 -2.36
N CYS A 90 -6.63 4.80 -2.12
CA CYS A 90 -7.85 4.62 -2.91
C CYS A 90 -8.78 5.84 -2.84
N LYS A 91 -8.97 6.42 -1.64
CA LYS A 91 -9.73 7.66 -1.47
C LYS A 91 -9.12 8.80 -2.29
N ARG A 92 -7.81 9.01 -2.19
CA ARG A 92 -7.12 10.09 -2.90
C ARG A 92 -7.15 9.89 -4.41
N PHE A 93 -7.05 8.65 -4.87
CA PHE A 93 -7.18 8.30 -6.29
C PHE A 93 -8.59 8.62 -6.82
N GLN A 94 -9.65 8.23 -6.10
CA GLN A 94 -11.03 8.55 -6.46
C GLN A 94 -11.27 10.06 -6.53
N GLU A 95 -10.76 10.83 -5.56
CA GLU A 95 -10.82 12.28 -5.55
C GLU A 95 -10.12 12.89 -6.76
N LEU A 96 -8.92 12.41 -7.09
CA LEU A 96 -8.14 12.87 -8.23
C LEU A 96 -8.87 12.62 -9.56
N CYS A 97 -9.42 11.42 -9.75
CA CYS A 97 -10.19 11.11 -10.95
C CYS A 97 -11.41 12.03 -11.07
N THR A 98 -12.12 12.25 -9.97
CA THR A 98 -13.31 13.11 -9.92
C THR A 98 -12.95 14.56 -10.23
N SER A 99 -11.89 15.11 -9.62
CA SER A 99 -11.45 16.49 -9.86
C SER A 99 -10.90 16.70 -11.28
N SER A 100 -10.42 15.62 -11.91
CA SER A 100 -9.86 15.66 -13.27
C SER A 100 -10.88 15.32 -14.36
N GLY A 101 -12.16 15.08 -14.00
CA GLY A 101 -13.20 14.69 -14.95
C GLY A 101 -13.02 13.28 -15.56
N ILE A 102 -12.23 12.42 -14.91
CA ILE A 102 -11.98 11.05 -15.35
C ILE A 102 -13.08 10.15 -14.80
N ALA A 103 -13.95 9.66 -15.69
CA ALA A 103 -14.97 8.68 -15.33
C ALA A 103 -14.36 7.29 -15.16
N LEU A 104 -14.38 6.76 -13.93
CA LEU A 104 -13.95 5.39 -13.65
C LEU A 104 -15.03 4.38 -14.08
N PRO A 105 -14.64 3.26 -14.73
CA PRO A 105 -15.58 2.19 -15.03
C PRO A 105 -16.15 1.60 -13.74
N ARG A 106 -17.39 1.10 -13.79
CA ARG A 106 -18.04 0.40 -12.67
C ARG A 106 -17.50 -1.03 -12.53
N LYS A 107 -16.19 -1.14 -12.30
CA LYS A 107 -15.43 -2.38 -12.08
C LYS A 107 -14.74 -2.29 -10.73
N ASN A 108 -14.76 -3.39 -9.99
CA ASN A 108 -14.09 -3.52 -8.70
C ASN A 108 -12.77 -4.27 -8.86
N PHE A 109 -11.95 -4.22 -7.81
CA PHE A 109 -10.66 -4.90 -7.77
C PHE A 109 -10.34 -5.39 -6.37
N THR A 110 -9.47 -6.39 -6.30
CA THR A 110 -8.82 -6.78 -5.05
C THR A 110 -7.38 -6.29 -5.09
N LEU A 111 -6.93 -5.72 -3.98
CA LEU A 111 -5.58 -5.23 -3.71
C LEU A 111 -5.01 -5.94 -2.48
#